data_AF-A0A3C1YB06-F1
#
_entry.id   AF-A0A3C1YB06-F1
#
_cell.length_a   1.000
_cell.length_b   1.000
_cell.length_c   1.000
_cell.angle_alpha   90.00
_cell.angle_beta   90.00
_cell.angle_gamma   90.00
#
_symmetry.space_group_name_H-M   'P 1'
#
loop_
_entity.id
_entity.type
_entity.pdbx_description
1 polymer ?
#
loop_
_entity_poly.entity_id
_entity_poly.type
_entity_poly.pdbx_seq_one_letter_code
_entity_poly.pdbx_strand_id
1 'polypeptide(L)'
;MKKLVYLLTAFFAITLTSCEDPMEDIHNEIDAKTTVITGDVAFTMSDDDYDFLELNYGNFNNVDDAKSMIPGLLSDKYPIWGKSSSALVTFNVYSPLRTERSLARYTVTTADYDANPDTAQYNNFDDIDQIYTFLDTKYGDPSDRFLVSLTYKFYDGSVKTLNNGFLYNNDTWNFIQGFSDDEYEEMGESYPNFSSEDEAEEKIPTYLKEKYFFKNRSAGDIESVMYKLYTTDVDDLDEDGSTSDRTTYSYIMYFAYDGTDWNPYANEIQESVQFGHDGDVWVPDNTIKYRLTSDDIALIETSFIDTYPGPADNVGYFGSFDRRSGSSNYWSDEMLIEAFNVVLDNLSPSAENGQKYILTYLIYNGSTEDESMSVIKTDGMWVKN
;
A
#
# COMPACT_ATOMS: atom_id res chain seq x y z
N MET A 1 -87.20 -19.43 -28.54
CA MET A 1 -85.72 -19.56 -28.47
C MET A 1 -85.07 -19.18 -29.80
N LYS A 2 -85.03 -17.89 -30.19
CA LYS A 2 -84.30 -17.40 -31.39
C LYS A 2 -83.83 -15.94 -31.27
N LYS A 3 -83.83 -15.34 -30.08
CA LYS A 3 -83.45 -13.94 -29.86
C LYS A 3 -82.31 -13.73 -28.85
N LEU A 4 -81.72 -14.82 -28.34
CA LEU A 4 -80.58 -14.75 -27.41
C LEU A 4 -79.21 -15.00 -28.10
N VAL A 5 -79.19 -15.37 -29.39
CA VAL A 5 -77.97 -15.78 -30.09
C VAL A 5 -77.28 -14.60 -30.80
N TYR A 6 -78.03 -13.56 -31.18
CA TYR A 6 -77.46 -12.38 -31.88
C TYR A 6 -76.82 -11.34 -30.95
N LEU A 7 -77.00 -11.46 -29.64
CA LEU A 7 -76.35 -10.59 -28.64
C LEU A 7 -74.98 -11.13 -28.19
N LEU A 8 -74.63 -12.37 -28.57
CA LEU A 8 -73.34 -12.99 -28.26
C LEU A 8 -72.31 -12.84 -29.38
N THR A 9 -72.72 -12.45 -30.60
CA THR A 9 -71.80 -12.22 -31.73
C THR A 9 -71.42 -10.76 -31.94
N ALA A 10 -72.09 -9.81 -31.29
CA ALA A 10 -71.70 -8.40 -31.30
C ALA A 10 -70.69 -8.04 -30.18
N PHE A 11 -70.46 -8.93 -29.21
CA PHE A 11 -69.48 -8.74 -28.14
C PHE A 11 -68.14 -9.43 -28.38
N PHE A 12 -68.01 -10.21 -29.47
CA PHE A 12 -66.79 -10.94 -29.81
C PHE A 12 -66.01 -10.31 -30.99
N ALA A 13 -66.44 -9.14 -31.48
CA ALA A 13 -65.82 -8.45 -32.60
C ALA A 13 -65.26 -7.06 -32.23
N ILE A 14 -65.09 -6.77 -30.93
CA ILE A 14 -64.43 -5.56 -30.41
C ILE A 14 -63.43 -5.96 -29.31
N THR A 15 -62.66 -7.02 -29.52
CA THR A 15 -61.56 -7.40 -28.61
C THR A 15 -60.23 -7.57 -29.34
N LEU A 16 -60.05 -6.91 -30.49
CA LEU A 16 -58.78 -6.91 -31.24
C LEU A 16 -58.14 -5.54 -31.40
N THR A 17 -58.57 -4.51 -30.66
CA THR A 17 -57.90 -3.20 -30.68
C THR A 17 -57.92 -2.46 -29.34
N SER A 18 -58.11 -3.13 -28.20
CA SER A 18 -57.93 -2.47 -26.90
C SER A 18 -56.51 -2.74 -26.37
N CYS A 19 -55.67 -1.74 -26.58
CA CYS A 19 -54.42 -1.47 -25.84
C CYS A 19 -53.32 -2.53 -25.96
N GLU A 20 -52.53 -2.49 -27.04
CA GLU A 20 -51.12 -2.19 -26.79
C GLU A 20 -51.15 -0.72 -26.35
N ASP A 21 -51.03 -0.50 -25.04
CA ASP A 21 -51.01 0.85 -24.51
C ASP A 21 -49.72 1.50 -25.04
N PRO A 22 -49.78 2.53 -25.89
CA PRO A 22 -48.57 3.17 -26.38
C PRO A 22 -47.70 3.66 -25.21
N MET A 23 -48.32 3.89 -24.04
CA MET A 23 -47.58 4.16 -22.82
C MET A 23 -46.87 2.95 -22.21
N GLU A 24 -47.38 1.73 -22.32
CA GLU A 24 -46.70 0.53 -21.82
C GLU A 24 -45.51 0.18 -22.74
N ASP A 25 -45.65 0.35 -24.06
CA ASP A 25 -44.53 0.24 -25.01
C ASP A 25 -43.52 1.39 -24.87
N ILE A 26 -43.97 2.63 -24.67
CA ILE A 26 -43.06 3.76 -24.36
C ILE A 26 -42.39 3.57 -23.00
N HIS A 27 -43.08 3.02 -21.99
CA HIS A 27 -42.49 2.71 -20.69
C HIS A 27 -41.48 1.56 -20.80
N ASN A 28 -41.78 0.51 -21.57
CA ASN A 28 -40.84 -0.57 -21.85
C ASN A 28 -39.63 -0.08 -22.68
N GLU A 29 -39.80 0.85 -23.63
CA GLU A 29 -38.71 1.46 -24.40
C GLU A 29 -37.87 2.47 -23.59
N ILE A 30 -38.48 3.15 -22.61
CA ILE A 30 -37.78 4.05 -21.68
C ILE A 30 -37.07 3.26 -20.58
N ASP A 31 -37.69 2.22 -20.02
CA ASP A 31 -37.08 1.33 -19.01
C ASP A 31 -36.00 0.43 -19.64
N ALA A 32 -36.10 0.10 -20.93
CA ALA A 32 -35.04 -0.60 -21.68
C ALA A 32 -33.85 0.29 -22.05
N LYS A 33 -33.94 1.61 -21.84
CA LYS A 33 -32.77 2.50 -21.89
C LYS A 33 -32.20 2.62 -20.49
N THR A 34 -31.36 1.66 -20.10
CA THR A 34 -30.38 1.90 -19.05
C THR A 34 -29.59 3.14 -19.44
N THR A 35 -29.88 4.27 -18.79
CA THR A 35 -29.08 5.46 -18.92
C THR A 35 -27.75 5.15 -18.26
N VAL A 36 -26.78 4.76 -19.07
CA VAL A 36 -25.40 4.59 -18.64
C VAL A 36 -24.94 5.93 -18.08
N ILE A 37 -24.52 5.92 -16.82
CA ILE A 37 -24.00 7.12 -16.15
C ILE A 37 -22.50 7.02 -15.97
N THR A 38 -21.86 8.18 -15.93
CA THR A 38 -20.45 8.32 -15.53
C THR A 38 -20.42 8.70 -14.06
N GLY A 39 -19.62 7.99 -13.26
CA GLY A 39 -19.47 8.25 -11.84
C GLY A 39 -18.04 8.07 -11.37
N ASP A 40 -17.70 8.76 -10.29
CA ASP A 40 -16.43 8.62 -9.57
C ASP A 40 -16.75 8.23 -8.12
N VAL A 41 -16.10 7.20 -7.61
CA VAL A 41 -16.25 6.76 -6.21
C VAL A 41 -14.91 6.42 -5.58
N ALA A 42 -14.80 6.61 -4.27
CA ALA A 42 -13.73 6.07 -3.46
C ALA A 42 -14.33 5.39 -2.23
N PHE A 43 -13.95 4.15 -1.94
CA PHE A 43 -14.42 3.43 -0.76
C PHE A 43 -13.42 2.37 -0.28
N THR A 44 -13.49 2.05 1.02
CA THR A 44 -12.80 0.89 1.61
C THR A 44 -13.76 -0.29 1.64
N MET A 45 -13.32 -1.46 1.20
CA MET A 45 -14.12 -2.68 1.20
C MET A 45 -14.55 -3.07 2.63
N SER A 46 -15.83 -3.45 2.77
CA SER A 46 -16.37 -4.02 4.00
C SER A 46 -16.37 -5.55 3.98
N ASP A 47 -16.66 -6.19 5.11
CA ASP A 47 -16.84 -7.65 5.21
C ASP A 47 -17.82 -8.18 4.15
N ASP A 48 -18.96 -7.50 3.95
CA ASP A 48 -19.95 -7.85 2.91
C ASP A 48 -19.36 -7.88 1.49
N ASP A 49 -18.33 -7.06 1.22
CA ASP A 49 -17.68 -6.98 -0.08
C ASP A 49 -16.74 -8.17 -0.31
N TYR A 50 -16.04 -8.61 0.74
CA TYR A 50 -15.21 -9.82 0.71
C TYR A 50 -16.09 -11.08 0.65
N ASP A 51 -17.22 -11.09 1.36
CA ASP A 51 -18.22 -12.17 1.31
C ASP A 51 -18.82 -12.33 -0.08
N PHE A 52 -19.13 -11.21 -0.77
CA PHE A 52 -19.58 -11.24 -2.16
C PHE A 52 -18.55 -11.90 -3.09
N LEU A 53 -17.26 -11.66 -2.83
CA LEU A 53 -16.15 -12.27 -3.57
C LEU A 53 -15.84 -13.71 -3.17
N GLU A 54 -16.63 -14.29 -2.25
CA GLU A 54 -16.48 -15.64 -1.70
C GLU A 54 -15.09 -15.86 -1.05
N LEU A 55 -14.49 -14.81 -0.49
CA LEU A 55 -13.24 -14.91 0.23
C LEU A 55 -13.48 -15.45 1.64
N ASN A 56 -12.61 -16.35 2.10
CA ASN A 56 -12.74 -16.94 3.45
C ASN A 56 -12.35 -15.97 4.58
N TYR A 57 -11.65 -14.88 4.23
CA TYR A 57 -11.14 -13.87 5.14
C TYR A 57 -11.38 -12.50 4.51
N GLY A 58 -11.48 -11.46 5.34
CA GLY A 58 -11.64 -10.07 4.89
C GLY A 58 -10.38 -9.45 4.28
N ASN A 59 -9.63 -10.20 3.48
CA ASN A 59 -8.41 -9.75 2.80
C ASN A 59 -8.11 -10.59 1.54
N PHE A 60 -7.29 -10.04 0.66
CA PHE A 60 -6.71 -10.73 -0.50
C PHE A 60 -5.33 -11.30 -0.16
N ASN A 61 -4.88 -12.36 -0.86
CA ASN A 61 -3.52 -12.87 -0.66
C ASN A 61 -2.45 -11.92 -1.23
N ASN A 62 -2.81 -11.11 -2.23
CA ASN A 62 -1.95 -10.16 -2.90
C ASN A 62 -2.81 -9.16 -3.71
N VAL A 63 -2.20 -8.09 -4.19
CA VAL A 63 -2.87 -7.03 -4.97
C VAL A 63 -3.38 -7.53 -6.33
N ASP A 64 -2.76 -8.54 -6.93
CA ASP A 64 -3.17 -9.05 -8.24
C ASP A 64 -4.47 -9.87 -8.16
N ASP A 65 -4.66 -10.65 -7.08
CA ASP A 65 -5.95 -11.28 -6.76
C ASP A 65 -7.04 -10.21 -6.65
N ALA A 66 -6.77 -9.11 -5.92
CA ALA A 66 -7.70 -7.99 -5.78
C ALA A 66 -8.06 -7.35 -7.12
N LYS A 67 -7.06 -7.05 -7.96
CA LYS A 67 -7.25 -6.51 -9.32
C LYS A 67 -8.10 -7.42 -10.21
N SER A 68 -8.00 -8.74 -10.03
CA SER A 68 -8.77 -9.71 -10.80
C SER A 68 -10.22 -9.84 -10.31
N MET A 69 -10.47 -9.68 -9.01
CA MET A 69 -11.76 -9.99 -8.38
C MET A 69 -12.67 -8.75 -8.22
N ILE A 70 -12.09 -7.60 -7.85
CA ILE A 70 -12.83 -6.35 -7.60
C ILE A 70 -13.67 -5.87 -8.82
N PRO A 71 -13.26 -6.07 -10.09
CA PRO A 71 -14.12 -5.73 -11.23
C PRO A 71 -15.51 -6.38 -11.19
N GLY A 72 -15.62 -7.60 -10.68
CA GLY A 72 -16.90 -8.29 -10.49
C GLY A 72 -17.77 -7.59 -9.44
N LEU A 73 -17.17 -7.24 -8.30
CA LEU A 73 -17.84 -6.48 -7.23
C LEU A 73 -18.31 -5.10 -7.72
N LEU A 74 -17.47 -4.37 -8.47
CA LEU A 74 -17.83 -3.05 -8.99
C LEU A 74 -18.97 -3.13 -10.02
N SER A 75 -19.02 -4.21 -10.82
CA SER A 75 -20.12 -4.44 -11.76
C SER A 75 -21.45 -4.70 -11.05
N ASP A 76 -21.42 -5.37 -9.89
CA ASP A 76 -22.61 -5.61 -9.07
C ASP A 76 -23.07 -4.35 -8.32
N LYS A 77 -22.14 -3.62 -7.70
CA LYS A 77 -22.44 -2.37 -6.97
C LYS A 77 -22.88 -1.23 -7.89
N TYR A 78 -22.31 -1.17 -9.10
CA TYR A 78 -22.51 -0.06 -10.04
C TYR A 78 -22.94 -0.55 -11.44
N PRO A 79 -24.07 -1.27 -11.56
CA PRO A 79 -24.45 -1.98 -12.78
C PRO A 79 -24.84 -1.07 -13.95
N ILE A 80 -25.08 0.22 -13.68
CA ILE A 80 -25.44 1.23 -14.69
C ILE A 80 -24.29 2.17 -15.01
N TRP A 81 -23.11 1.97 -14.42
CA TRP A 81 -21.95 2.80 -14.70
C TRP A 81 -21.27 2.32 -15.98
N GLY A 82 -20.78 3.24 -16.79
CA GLY A 82 -20.10 2.90 -18.03
C GLY A 82 -18.86 3.72 -18.29
N LYS A 83 -18.50 3.86 -19.57
CA LYS A 83 -17.22 4.45 -19.99
C LYS A 83 -16.89 5.76 -19.26
N SER A 84 -15.65 5.87 -18.82
CA SER A 84 -15.09 7.01 -18.06
C SER A 84 -15.49 7.07 -16.59
N SER A 85 -16.22 6.09 -16.08
CA SER A 85 -16.41 5.93 -14.64
C SER A 85 -15.12 5.45 -13.96
N SER A 86 -14.94 5.83 -12.69
CA SER A 86 -13.75 5.49 -11.92
C SER A 86 -14.09 5.08 -10.48
N ALA A 87 -13.33 4.14 -9.92
CA ALA A 87 -13.47 3.69 -8.54
C ALA A 87 -12.08 3.51 -7.90
N LEU A 88 -11.78 4.30 -6.87
CA LEU A 88 -10.63 4.07 -5.99
C LEU A 88 -11.06 3.11 -4.87
N VAL A 89 -10.55 1.89 -4.88
CA VAL A 89 -10.95 0.87 -3.92
C VAL A 89 -9.79 0.57 -2.99
N THR A 90 -10.01 0.79 -1.70
CA THR A 90 -9.08 0.41 -0.63
C THR A 90 -9.48 -0.95 -0.07
N PHE A 91 -8.54 -1.86 0.10
CA PHE A 91 -8.79 -3.23 0.56
C PHE A 91 -7.60 -3.77 1.37
N ASN A 92 -7.85 -4.82 2.14
CA ASN A 92 -6.84 -5.48 2.95
C ASN A 92 -6.10 -6.55 2.15
N VAL A 93 -4.78 -6.63 2.33
CA VAL A 93 -3.91 -7.66 1.77
C VAL A 93 -3.23 -8.39 2.92
N TYR A 94 -3.28 -9.72 2.88
CA TYR A 94 -2.61 -10.59 3.84
C TYR A 94 -1.09 -10.40 3.78
N SER A 95 -0.53 -9.91 4.88
CA SER A 95 0.89 -9.54 5.01
C SER A 95 1.40 -9.94 6.41
N PRO A 96 1.57 -11.24 6.68
CA PRO A 96 1.95 -11.70 8.01
C PRO A 96 3.41 -11.36 8.34
N LEU A 97 3.61 -10.84 9.56
CA LEU A 97 4.95 -10.68 10.12
C LEU A 97 5.29 -11.89 11.00
N ARG A 98 6.54 -12.37 10.90
CA ARG A 98 6.96 -13.58 11.60
C ARG A 98 7.35 -13.25 13.03
N THR A 99 6.78 -13.96 14.00
CA THR A 99 7.26 -13.99 15.38
C THR A 99 8.24 -15.14 15.58
N GLU A 100 8.83 -15.27 16.75
CA GLU A 100 9.75 -16.33 17.13
C GLU A 100 9.11 -17.73 17.18
N ARG A 101 9.95 -18.76 17.14
CA ARG A 101 9.65 -20.18 17.41
C ARG A 101 10.58 -20.79 18.45
N SER A 102 11.76 -20.20 18.60
CA SER A 102 12.78 -20.61 19.56
C SER A 102 13.49 -19.35 20.07
N LEU A 103 14.01 -19.44 21.28
CA LEU A 103 14.60 -18.32 22.00
C LEU A 103 15.96 -18.72 22.54
N ALA A 104 16.95 -17.83 22.42
CA ALA A 104 18.15 -17.85 23.24
C ALA A 104 18.29 -16.53 23.98
N ARG A 105 18.76 -16.60 25.23
CA ARG A 105 19.17 -15.43 26.01
C ARG A 105 20.69 -15.35 26.00
N TYR A 106 21.26 -14.20 25.65
CA TYR A 106 22.71 -14.04 25.67
C TYR A 106 23.14 -12.67 26.17
N THR A 107 24.19 -12.63 26.99
CA THR A 107 24.84 -11.39 27.41
C THR A 107 26.23 -11.35 26.80
N VAL A 108 26.50 -10.33 25.98
CA VAL A 108 27.79 -10.16 25.31
C VAL A 108 28.88 -9.91 26.34
N THR A 109 29.90 -10.75 26.30
CA THR A 109 31.01 -10.73 27.25
C THR A 109 32.16 -9.88 26.71
N THR A 110 33.09 -9.50 27.58
CA THR A 110 34.36 -8.87 27.15
C THR A 110 35.12 -9.73 26.15
N ALA A 111 35.11 -11.05 26.31
CA ALA A 111 35.78 -11.95 25.37
C ALA A 111 35.13 -11.93 23.98
N ASP A 112 33.81 -11.75 23.90
CA ASP A 112 33.10 -11.61 22.63
C ASP A 112 33.47 -10.29 21.93
N TYR A 113 33.58 -9.18 22.67
CA TYR A 113 34.05 -7.91 22.12
C TYR A 113 35.51 -8.00 21.68
N ASP A 114 36.38 -8.59 22.50
CA ASP A 114 37.80 -8.74 22.21
C ASP A 114 38.07 -9.64 20.98
N ALA A 115 37.09 -10.46 20.56
CA ALA A 115 37.18 -11.29 19.36
C ALA A 115 37.07 -10.49 18.05
N ASN A 116 36.56 -9.25 18.10
CA ASN A 116 36.49 -8.35 16.95
C ASN A 116 37.33 -7.07 17.20
N PRO A 117 38.35 -6.78 16.39
CA PRO A 117 39.17 -5.57 16.54
C PRO A 117 38.38 -4.27 16.62
N ASP A 118 37.22 -4.19 15.95
CA ASP A 118 36.40 -2.98 15.90
C ASP A 118 35.69 -2.69 17.24
N THR A 119 35.43 -3.72 18.06
CA THR A 119 34.71 -3.58 19.34
C THR A 119 35.62 -3.81 20.55
N ALA A 120 36.77 -4.47 20.37
CA ALA A 120 37.74 -4.81 21.41
C ALA A 120 38.26 -3.59 22.19
N GLN A 121 38.49 -2.46 21.51
CA GLN A 121 39.09 -1.28 22.13
C GLN A 121 38.22 -0.72 23.27
N TYR A 122 36.90 -0.71 23.09
CA TYR A 122 35.97 -0.05 24.01
C TYR A 122 35.01 -1.02 24.70
N ASN A 123 34.98 -2.29 24.30
CA ASN A 123 34.08 -3.31 24.86
C ASN A 123 32.59 -2.91 24.74
N ASN A 124 32.24 -2.35 23.58
CA ASN A 124 30.87 -2.03 23.18
C ASN A 124 30.76 -2.10 21.66
N PHE A 125 29.52 -2.24 21.18
CA PHE A 125 29.18 -1.95 19.80
C PHE A 125 28.94 -0.44 19.62
N ASP A 126 29.09 0.07 18.42
CA ASP A 126 28.68 1.43 18.02
C ASP A 126 28.00 1.46 16.63
N ASP A 127 27.87 0.30 16.00
CA ASP A 127 27.13 0.08 14.75
C ASP A 127 26.32 -1.22 14.87
N ILE A 128 25.12 -1.23 14.28
CA ILE A 128 24.25 -2.42 14.24
C ILE A 128 24.87 -3.56 13.44
N ASP A 129 25.68 -3.25 12.42
CA ASP A 129 26.34 -4.24 11.57
C ASP A 129 27.37 -5.09 12.35
N GLN A 130 27.98 -4.51 13.40
CA GLN A 130 28.85 -5.25 14.31
C GLN A 130 28.08 -6.30 15.11
N ILE A 131 26.83 -6.03 15.45
CA ILE A 131 25.95 -6.95 16.17
C ILE A 131 25.53 -8.09 15.24
N TYR A 132 25.14 -7.80 14.00
CA TYR A 132 24.84 -8.83 13.01
C TYR A 132 26.04 -9.74 12.75
N THR A 133 27.24 -9.16 12.57
CA THR A 133 28.49 -9.93 12.42
C THR A 133 28.76 -10.83 13.62
N PHE A 134 28.52 -10.32 14.84
CA PHE A 134 28.65 -11.11 16.07
C PHE A 134 27.66 -12.27 16.10
N LEU A 135 26.39 -12.02 15.76
CA LEU A 135 25.34 -13.04 15.75
C LEU A 135 25.62 -14.14 14.71
N ASP A 136 26.04 -13.79 13.50
CA ASP A 136 26.42 -14.76 12.46
C ASP A 136 27.61 -15.63 12.89
N THR A 137 28.61 -15.02 13.54
CA THR A 137 29.77 -15.75 14.06
C THR A 137 29.38 -16.72 15.17
N LYS A 138 28.47 -16.30 16.05
CA LYS A 138 28.04 -17.08 17.20
C LYS A 138 27.05 -18.18 16.85
N TYR A 139 26.14 -17.89 15.92
CA TYR A 139 25.05 -18.75 15.49
C TYR A 139 25.19 -19.01 13.99
N GLY A 140 26.12 -19.88 13.60
CA GLY A 140 26.49 -20.06 12.19
C GLY A 140 25.43 -20.69 11.28
N ASP A 141 24.40 -21.33 11.84
CA ASP A 141 23.23 -21.86 11.09
C ASP A 141 22.00 -21.86 12.01
N PRO A 142 21.42 -20.69 12.32
CA PRO A 142 20.28 -20.59 13.21
C PRO A 142 19.01 -21.10 12.51
N SER A 143 18.11 -21.72 13.26
CA SER A 143 16.83 -22.15 12.73
C SER A 143 15.94 -20.96 12.35
N ASP A 144 15.07 -21.14 11.35
CA ASP A 144 14.07 -20.12 11.00
C ASP A 144 13.21 -19.72 12.22
N ARG A 145 12.98 -18.41 12.35
CA ARG A 145 12.28 -17.78 13.48
C ARG A 145 12.98 -17.98 14.82
N PHE A 146 14.31 -17.96 14.84
CA PHE A 146 15.11 -17.99 16.06
C PHE A 146 15.34 -16.58 16.60
N LEU A 147 14.85 -16.31 17.81
CA LEU A 147 15.03 -15.04 18.50
C LEU A 147 16.21 -15.12 19.47
N VAL A 148 17.11 -14.15 19.39
CA VAL A 148 18.13 -13.90 20.41
C VAL A 148 17.74 -12.67 21.21
N SER A 149 17.41 -12.85 22.49
CA SER A 149 17.31 -11.77 23.47
C SER A 149 18.73 -11.41 23.92
N LEU A 150 19.28 -10.37 23.30
CA LEU A 150 20.68 -10.00 23.43
C LEU A 150 20.85 -8.81 24.36
N THR A 151 21.62 -9.01 25.44
CA THR A 151 22.10 -7.93 26.31
C THR A 151 23.51 -7.52 25.89
N TYR A 152 23.70 -6.25 25.55
CA TYR A 152 24.98 -5.74 25.05
C TYR A 152 25.21 -4.27 25.44
N LYS A 153 26.46 -3.84 25.40
CA LYS A 153 26.85 -2.44 25.49
C LYS A 153 26.86 -1.79 24.10
N PHE A 154 26.26 -0.61 23.98
CA PHE A 154 26.20 0.19 22.76
C PHE A 154 26.61 1.63 23.03
N TYR A 155 27.39 2.24 22.16
CA TYR A 155 27.79 3.65 22.24
C TYR A 155 27.06 4.51 21.22
N ASP A 156 26.25 5.45 21.71
CA ASP A 156 25.61 6.51 20.91
C ASP A 156 25.73 7.83 21.69
N GLY A 157 26.93 8.39 21.69
CA GLY A 157 27.32 9.55 22.52
C GLY A 157 27.62 9.19 23.99
N SER A 158 27.01 8.13 24.52
CA SER A 158 27.38 7.48 25.78
C SER A 158 27.17 5.97 25.71
N VAL A 159 27.92 5.21 26.50
CA VAL A 159 27.76 3.75 26.58
C VAL A 159 26.53 3.43 27.40
N LYS A 160 25.62 2.65 26.82
CA LYS A 160 24.41 2.12 27.46
C LYS A 160 24.43 0.60 27.40
N THR A 161 23.88 -0.06 28.41
CA THR A 161 23.54 -1.48 28.33
C THR A 161 22.11 -1.58 27.82
N LEU A 162 21.93 -2.26 26.69
CA LEU A 162 20.65 -2.47 26.04
C LEU A 162 20.30 -3.95 26.06
N ASN A 163 19.01 -4.26 26.08
CA ASN A 163 18.51 -5.61 25.85
C ASN A 163 17.47 -5.54 24.73
N ASN A 164 17.82 -6.08 23.57
CA ASN A 164 17.00 -6.04 22.35
C ASN A 164 16.90 -7.44 21.74
N GLY A 165 15.89 -7.64 20.91
CA GLY A 165 15.68 -8.87 20.17
C GLY A 165 16.35 -8.85 18.81
N PHE A 166 16.83 -10.01 18.37
CA PHE A 166 17.30 -10.24 17.02
C PHE A 166 16.65 -11.51 16.49
N LEU A 167 15.71 -11.36 15.56
CA LEU A 167 14.98 -12.48 14.98
C LEU A 167 15.65 -12.92 13.67
N TYR A 168 16.14 -14.14 13.62
CA TYR A 168 16.60 -14.76 12.38
C TYR A 168 15.41 -15.30 11.59
N ASN A 169 15.16 -14.76 10.41
CA ASN A 169 14.17 -15.26 9.46
C ASN A 169 14.62 -14.92 8.03
N ASN A 170 14.20 -15.70 7.04
CA ASN A 170 14.55 -15.46 5.62
C ASN A 170 16.05 -15.21 5.38
N ASP A 171 16.91 -15.99 6.04
CA ASP A 171 18.38 -15.90 5.95
C ASP A 171 18.97 -14.54 6.37
N THR A 172 18.26 -13.78 7.23
CA THR A 172 18.73 -12.50 7.78
C THR A 172 18.33 -12.30 9.22
N TRP A 173 19.14 -11.54 9.97
CA TRP A 173 18.79 -11.05 11.29
C TRP A 173 17.95 -9.77 11.18
N ASN A 174 16.87 -9.70 11.96
CA ASN A 174 16.00 -8.53 12.05
C ASN A 174 16.06 -7.98 13.46
N PHE A 175 16.39 -6.70 13.59
CA PHE A 175 16.41 -6.03 14.89
C PHE A 175 14.99 -5.81 15.40
N ILE A 176 14.75 -6.15 16.66
CA ILE A 176 13.48 -5.94 17.36
C ILE A 176 13.78 -5.14 18.63
N GLN A 177 13.19 -3.95 18.76
CA GLN A 177 13.42 -3.07 19.90
C GLN A 177 12.84 -3.70 21.17
N GLY A 178 13.68 -3.89 22.19
CA GLY A 178 13.24 -4.27 23.53
C GLY A 178 12.92 -3.06 24.41
N PHE A 179 12.23 -3.29 25.52
CA PHE A 179 12.01 -2.26 26.53
C PHE A 179 13.12 -2.26 27.59
N SER A 180 13.53 -1.08 28.04
CA SER A 180 14.36 -0.94 29.23
C SER A 180 13.55 -1.09 30.51
N ASP A 181 14.24 -1.33 31.63
CA ASP A 181 13.60 -1.47 32.95
C ASP A 181 12.77 -0.23 33.31
N ASP A 182 13.26 0.97 33.02
CA ASP A 182 12.52 2.23 33.23
C ASP A 182 11.23 2.31 32.36
N GLU A 183 11.25 1.75 31.15
CA GLU A 183 10.08 1.77 30.25
C GLU A 183 9.01 0.76 30.74
N TYR A 184 9.44 -0.36 31.34
CA TYR A 184 8.54 -1.25 32.07
C TYR A 184 7.92 -0.57 33.30
N GLU A 185 8.70 0.20 34.06
CA GLU A 185 8.18 0.97 35.20
C GLU A 185 7.19 2.05 34.75
N GLU A 186 7.46 2.74 33.63
CA GLU A 186 6.52 3.69 33.00
C GLU A 186 5.20 3.02 32.60
N MET A 187 5.25 1.76 32.15
CA MET A 187 4.07 0.93 31.88
C MET A 187 3.40 0.37 33.16
N GLY A 188 3.95 0.68 34.34
CA GLY A 188 3.40 0.29 35.63
C GLY A 188 3.83 -1.09 36.14
N GLU A 189 4.87 -1.69 35.54
CA GLU A 189 5.41 -2.96 35.98
C GLU A 189 6.39 -2.79 37.14
N SER A 190 6.35 -3.72 38.11
CA SER A 190 7.31 -3.76 39.22
C SER A 190 8.60 -4.54 38.89
N TYR A 191 8.58 -5.28 37.79
CA TYR A 191 9.71 -6.04 37.25
C TYR A 191 9.76 -5.80 35.74
N PRO A 192 10.90 -6.00 35.07
CA PRO A 192 11.00 -5.78 33.62
C PRO A 192 10.38 -6.93 32.80
N ASN A 193 9.09 -7.21 33.03
CA ASN A 193 8.25 -8.19 32.36
C ASN A 193 6.76 -7.94 32.68
N PHE A 194 5.87 -8.41 31.81
CA PHE A 194 4.44 -8.48 32.06
C PHE A 194 4.04 -9.83 32.66
N SER A 195 2.85 -9.89 33.26
CA SER A 195 2.29 -11.13 33.84
C SER A 195 1.62 -12.02 32.80
N SER A 196 1.14 -11.45 31.69
CA SER A 196 0.52 -12.17 30.57
C SER A 196 0.64 -11.39 29.25
N GLU A 197 0.42 -12.09 28.13
CA GLU A 197 0.33 -11.49 26.80
C GLU A 197 -0.82 -10.47 26.71
N ASP A 198 -2.02 -10.79 27.22
CA ASP A 198 -3.15 -9.87 27.29
C ASP A 198 -2.82 -8.52 27.98
N GLU A 199 -1.98 -8.55 29.02
CA GLU A 199 -1.55 -7.34 29.72
C GLU A 199 -0.58 -6.52 28.85
N ALA A 200 0.33 -7.19 28.15
CA ALA A 200 1.23 -6.56 27.20
C ALA A 200 0.47 -5.92 26.04
N GLU A 201 -0.54 -6.61 25.49
CA GLU A 201 -1.42 -6.10 24.43
C GLU A 201 -2.21 -4.86 24.85
N GLU A 202 -2.59 -4.72 26.12
CA GLU A 202 -3.29 -3.54 26.63
C GLU A 202 -2.32 -2.36 26.86
N LYS A 203 -1.16 -2.62 27.47
CA LYS A 203 -0.25 -1.58 27.94
C LYS A 203 0.68 -1.03 26.87
N ILE A 204 1.23 -1.90 26.00
CA ILE A 204 2.23 -1.49 25.00
C ILE A 204 1.64 -0.45 24.03
N PRO A 205 0.43 -0.59 23.46
CA PRO A 205 -0.14 0.44 22.59
C PRO A 205 -0.18 1.83 23.21
N THR A 206 -0.59 1.90 24.48
CA THR A 206 -0.66 3.16 25.24
C THR A 206 0.73 3.77 25.38
N TYR A 207 1.71 2.94 25.73
CA TYR A 207 3.11 3.36 25.83
C TYR A 207 3.68 3.85 24.48
N LEU A 208 3.45 3.11 23.39
CA LEU A 208 3.90 3.49 22.05
C LEU A 208 3.30 4.83 21.60
N LYS A 209 2.03 5.10 21.96
CA LYS A 209 1.38 6.38 21.68
C LYS A 209 2.09 7.54 22.38
N GLU A 210 2.45 7.37 23.65
CA GLU A 210 3.19 8.39 24.40
C GLU A 210 4.63 8.56 23.87
N LYS A 211 5.34 7.45 23.67
CA LYS A 211 6.72 7.43 23.14
C LYS A 211 6.84 8.10 21.77
N TYR A 212 5.86 7.87 20.90
CA TYR A 212 5.85 8.40 19.54
C TYR A 212 4.99 9.66 19.35
N PHE A 213 4.49 10.27 20.43
CA PHE A 213 3.61 11.45 20.36
C PHE A 213 4.19 12.62 19.53
N PHE A 214 5.50 12.86 19.62
CA PHE A 214 6.20 13.92 18.88
C PHE A 214 6.86 13.43 17.59
N LYS A 215 6.65 12.17 17.19
CA LYS A 215 7.14 11.60 15.93
C LYS A 215 6.02 11.67 14.90
N ASN A 216 6.34 12.09 13.68
CA ASN A 216 5.40 12.04 12.57
C ASN A 216 5.24 10.58 12.12
N ARG A 217 4.31 9.86 12.75
CA ARG A 217 3.87 8.52 12.33
C ARG A 217 2.73 8.66 11.33
N SER A 218 2.68 7.76 10.36
CA SER A 218 1.61 7.67 9.37
C SER A 218 0.75 6.43 9.62
N ALA A 219 -0.53 6.51 9.28
CA ALA A 219 -1.40 5.34 9.33
C ALA A 219 -0.80 4.23 8.45
N GLY A 220 -0.76 3.01 8.98
CA GLY A 220 -0.07 1.87 8.37
C GLY A 220 1.38 1.68 8.81
N ASP A 221 1.98 2.61 9.57
CA ASP A 221 3.30 2.39 10.17
C ASP A 221 3.24 1.18 11.12
N ILE A 222 4.21 0.27 10.98
CA ILE A 222 4.33 -0.92 11.81
C ILE A 222 5.56 -0.79 12.71
N GLU A 223 5.38 -1.09 14.00
CA GLU A 223 6.45 -1.16 14.99
C GLU A 223 6.54 -2.58 15.54
N SER A 224 7.74 -3.14 15.54
CA SER A 224 8.04 -4.42 16.17
C SER A 224 8.64 -4.20 17.57
N VAL A 225 8.16 -4.93 18.56
CA VAL A 225 8.68 -4.84 19.93
C VAL A 225 9.01 -6.23 20.47
N MET A 226 10.10 -6.31 21.22
CA MET A 226 10.43 -7.45 22.06
C MET A 226 9.98 -7.15 23.48
N TYR A 227 9.02 -7.91 23.97
CA TYR A 227 8.54 -7.81 25.34
C TYR A 227 8.92 -9.08 26.11
N LYS A 228 8.75 -9.03 27.43
CA LYS A 228 9.15 -10.08 28.36
C LYS A 228 7.94 -10.54 29.16
N LEU A 229 7.81 -11.85 29.35
CA LEU A 229 6.85 -12.44 30.28
C LEU A 229 7.60 -13.25 31.32
N TYR A 230 7.16 -13.20 32.58
CA TYR A 230 7.60 -14.16 33.58
C TYR A 230 6.71 -15.39 33.51
N THR A 231 7.19 -16.50 32.94
CA THR A 231 6.39 -17.69 32.62
C THR A 231 7.12 -18.99 32.97
N THR A 232 6.47 -20.13 32.80
CA THR A 232 7.06 -21.44 33.06
C THR A 232 8.27 -21.67 32.15
N ASP A 233 9.39 -22.09 32.73
CA ASP A 233 10.62 -22.34 31.97
C ASP A 233 10.56 -23.69 31.27
N VAL A 234 9.92 -23.78 30.11
CA VAL A 234 9.76 -25.07 29.41
C VAL A 234 11.02 -25.52 28.65
N ASP A 235 11.90 -24.57 28.31
CA ASP A 235 13.10 -24.78 27.49
C ASP A 235 14.41 -24.77 28.30
N ASP A 236 14.36 -24.68 29.65
CA ASP A 236 15.55 -24.54 30.53
C ASP A 236 16.40 -23.33 30.09
N LEU A 237 15.74 -22.19 29.90
CA LEU A 237 16.32 -21.00 29.28
C LEU A 237 17.41 -20.33 30.12
N ASP A 238 17.39 -20.53 31.44
CA ASP A 238 18.45 -20.06 32.34
C ASP A 238 19.47 -21.15 32.74
N GLU A 239 19.37 -22.33 32.11
CA GLU A 239 20.32 -23.45 32.21
C GLU A 239 20.55 -23.96 33.65
N ASP A 240 19.52 -23.90 34.50
CA ASP A 240 19.57 -24.39 35.88
C ASP A 240 19.19 -25.88 35.99
N GLY A 241 18.68 -26.47 34.91
CA GLY A 241 18.30 -27.88 34.79
C GLY A 241 16.87 -28.19 35.21
N SER A 242 16.07 -27.18 35.58
CA SER A 242 14.64 -27.29 35.87
C SER A 242 13.82 -26.77 34.70
N THR A 243 12.77 -27.51 34.32
CA THR A 243 11.85 -27.09 33.26
C THR A 243 10.42 -26.84 33.77
N SER A 244 10.28 -26.55 35.06
CA SER A 244 8.98 -26.54 35.76
C SER A 244 8.78 -25.36 36.70
N ASP A 245 9.84 -24.63 36.96
CA ASP A 245 9.86 -23.35 37.63
C ASP A 245 9.62 -22.23 36.61
N ARG A 246 9.99 -21.00 36.93
CA ARG A 246 9.62 -19.82 36.15
C ARG A 246 10.83 -18.94 35.92
N THR A 247 10.98 -18.51 34.67
CA THR A 247 12.00 -17.55 34.24
C THR A 247 11.38 -16.55 33.26
N THR A 248 12.16 -15.57 32.82
CA THR A 248 11.69 -14.50 31.93
C THR A 248 11.88 -14.86 30.46
N TYR A 249 10.80 -15.12 29.73
CA TYR A 249 10.86 -15.35 28.28
C TYR A 249 10.71 -14.02 27.53
N SER A 250 11.34 -13.93 26.36
CA SER A 250 11.18 -12.81 25.44
C SER A 250 10.34 -13.23 24.25
N TYR A 251 9.41 -12.36 23.84
CA TYR A 251 8.46 -12.57 22.76
C TYR A 251 8.42 -11.35 21.85
N ILE A 252 8.02 -11.54 20.60
CA ILE A 252 7.84 -10.46 19.63
C ILE A 252 6.35 -10.19 19.43
N MET A 253 6.00 -8.92 19.44
CA MET A 253 4.70 -8.45 18.99
C MET A 253 4.86 -7.29 18.02
N TYR A 254 3.92 -7.20 17.08
CA TYR A 254 3.86 -6.13 16.09
C TYR A 254 2.65 -5.28 16.35
N PHE A 255 2.81 -3.97 16.21
CA PHE A 255 1.73 -2.99 16.35
C PHE A 255 1.65 -2.14 15.10
N ALA A 256 0.44 -1.86 14.62
CA ALA A 256 0.19 -0.92 13.54
C ALA A 256 -0.47 0.34 14.05
N TYR A 257 -0.03 1.48 13.54
CA TYR A 257 -0.64 2.77 13.81
C TYR A 257 -1.82 3.00 12.85
N ASP A 258 -3.01 3.27 13.37
CA ASP A 258 -4.21 3.52 12.55
C ASP A 258 -4.39 5.00 12.15
N GLY A 259 -3.44 5.86 12.55
CA GLY A 259 -3.53 7.32 12.40
C GLY A 259 -3.97 8.05 13.68
N THR A 260 -4.42 7.31 14.69
CA THR A 260 -4.83 7.84 16.01
C THR A 260 -4.17 7.05 17.14
N ASP A 261 -4.24 5.72 17.08
CA ASP A 261 -3.81 4.77 18.09
C ASP A 261 -2.96 3.65 17.50
N TRP A 262 -2.16 3.00 18.35
CA TRP A 262 -1.48 1.76 18.02
C TRP A 262 -2.40 0.60 18.35
N ASN A 263 -2.41 -0.43 17.51
CA ASN A 263 -3.19 -1.65 17.74
C ASN A 263 -2.34 -2.88 17.40
N PRO A 264 -2.56 -4.04 18.03
CA PRO A 264 -1.92 -5.29 17.63
C PRO A 264 -2.08 -5.51 16.11
N TYR A 265 -0.99 -5.85 15.45
CA TYR A 265 -0.96 -5.98 14.00
C TYR A 265 -1.73 -7.23 13.56
N ALA A 266 -2.77 -7.04 12.76
CA ALA A 266 -3.68 -8.10 12.32
C ALA A 266 -3.15 -8.95 11.15
N ASN A 267 -1.84 -8.89 10.83
CA ASN A 267 -1.23 -9.59 9.69
C ASN A 267 -1.79 -9.17 8.32
N GLU A 268 -2.25 -7.93 8.21
CA GLU A 268 -2.79 -7.35 6.98
C GLU A 268 -2.34 -5.91 6.81
N ILE A 269 -2.23 -5.47 5.55
CA ILE A 269 -1.99 -4.07 5.18
C ILE A 269 -3.12 -3.58 4.30
N GLN A 270 -3.39 -2.28 4.32
CA GLN A 270 -4.33 -1.67 3.38
C GLN A 270 -3.61 -1.23 2.10
N GLU A 271 -4.15 -1.66 0.97
CA GLU A 271 -3.72 -1.25 -0.36
C GLU A 271 -4.87 -0.55 -1.07
N SER A 272 -4.56 0.31 -2.04
CA SER A 272 -5.57 1.01 -2.83
C SER A 272 -5.28 0.88 -4.32
N VAL A 273 -6.30 0.48 -5.08
CA VAL A 273 -6.20 0.39 -6.54
C VAL A 273 -7.31 1.22 -7.17
N GLN A 274 -6.93 2.02 -8.15
CA GLN A 274 -7.86 2.72 -9.01
C GLN A 274 -8.34 1.77 -10.11
N PHE A 275 -9.64 1.74 -10.35
CA PHE A 275 -10.30 1.05 -11.45
C PHE A 275 -10.99 2.07 -12.35
N GLY A 276 -11.02 1.78 -13.64
CA GLY A 276 -11.73 2.55 -14.66
C GLY A 276 -12.67 1.65 -15.45
N HIS A 277 -13.83 2.15 -15.82
CA HIS A 277 -14.76 1.43 -16.70
C HIS A 277 -14.46 1.81 -18.15
N ASP A 278 -14.09 0.83 -18.99
CA ASP A 278 -13.67 1.07 -20.38
C ASP A 278 -14.84 1.25 -21.36
N GLY A 279 -16.04 0.86 -20.93
CA GLY A 279 -17.29 0.90 -21.67
C GLY A 279 -18.01 -0.43 -21.66
N ASP A 280 -17.27 -1.52 -21.46
CA ASP A 280 -17.78 -2.89 -21.36
C ASP A 280 -17.57 -3.46 -19.96
N VAL A 281 -16.40 -3.27 -19.35
CA VAL A 281 -16.07 -3.79 -18.01
C VAL A 281 -15.24 -2.81 -17.18
N TRP A 282 -15.21 -3.05 -15.87
CA TRP A 282 -14.23 -2.46 -14.98
C TRP A 282 -12.86 -3.11 -15.21
N VAL A 283 -11.81 -2.30 -15.32
CA VAL A 283 -10.42 -2.77 -15.40
C VAL A 283 -9.56 -2.00 -14.40
N PRO A 284 -8.50 -2.61 -13.84
CA PRO A 284 -7.50 -1.87 -13.09
C PRO A 284 -6.96 -0.72 -13.94
N ASP A 285 -7.02 0.49 -13.40
CA ASP A 285 -6.58 1.71 -14.03
C ASP A 285 -5.40 2.29 -13.26
N ASN A 286 -4.19 1.93 -13.68
CA ASN A 286 -2.94 2.48 -13.15
C ASN A 286 -2.59 3.85 -13.74
N THR A 287 -3.52 4.56 -14.38
CA THR A 287 -3.24 5.85 -15.03
C THR A 287 -2.98 6.95 -14.01
N ILE A 288 -1.76 7.49 -14.01
CA ILE A 288 -1.37 8.63 -13.18
C ILE A 288 -1.69 9.93 -13.92
N LYS A 289 -2.44 10.84 -13.30
CA LYS A 289 -2.67 12.19 -13.84
C LYS A 289 -1.55 13.11 -13.37
N TYR A 290 -0.85 13.73 -14.30
CA TYR A 290 0.25 14.62 -13.98
C TYR A 290 0.16 15.91 -14.79
N ARG A 291 0.26 17.06 -14.12
CA ARG A 291 0.32 18.36 -14.78
C ARG A 291 1.77 18.81 -14.85
N LEU A 292 2.24 19.12 -16.05
CA LEU A 292 3.60 19.65 -16.23
C LEU A 292 3.79 20.94 -15.41
N THR A 293 4.90 20.96 -14.69
CA THR A 293 5.37 22.07 -13.86
C THR A 293 6.33 22.95 -14.63
N SER A 294 6.71 24.10 -14.06
CA SER A 294 7.76 24.95 -14.63
C SER A 294 9.11 24.23 -14.76
N ASP A 295 9.40 23.30 -13.86
CA ASP A 295 10.68 22.58 -13.85
C ASP A 295 10.73 21.56 -14.99
N ASP A 296 9.60 20.91 -15.30
CA ASP A 296 9.49 20.03 -16.46
C ASP A 296 9.68 20.82 -17.76
N ILE A 297 9.11 22.03 -17.85
CA ILE A 297 9.30 22.89 -19.01
C ILE A 297 10.78 23.30 -19.17
N ALA A 298 11.46 23.67 -18.08
CA ALA A 298 12.88 24.00 -18.11
C ALA A 298 13.74 22.78 -18.52
N LEU A 299 13.36 21.58 -18.07
CA LEU A 299 13.99 20.32 -18.49
C LEU A 299 13.80 20.08 -19.98
N ILE A 300 12.59 20.29 -20.52
CA ILE A 300 12.29 20.16 -21.95
C ILE A 300 13.07 21.19 -22.77
N GLU A 301 13.09 22.45 -22.37
CA GLU A 301 13.88 23.50 -23.02
C GLU A 301 15.35 23.06 -23.12
N THR A 302 15.97 22.72 -21.99
CA THR A 302 17.38 22.35 -21.93
C THR A 302 17.68 21.10 -22.77
N SER A 303 16.80 20.10 -22.73
CA SER A 303 17.01 18.82 -23.42
C SER A 303 16.85 18.92 -24.94
N PHE A 304 16.06 19.88 -25.42
CA PHE A 304 15.72 20.00 -26.84
C PHE A 304 16.25 21.28 -27.51
N ILE A 305 16.96 22.18 -26.81
CA ILE A 305 17.46 23.42 -27.40
C ILE A 305 18.41 23.20 -28.58
N ASP A 306 19.19 22.12 -28.58
CA ASP A 306 20.10 21.79 -29.68
C ASP A 306 19.39 21.12 -30.86
N THR A 307 18.31 20.37 -30.59
CA THR A 307 17.55 19.59 -31.60
C THR A 307 16.44 20.43 -32.24
N TYR A 308 15.71 21.20 -31.42
CA TYR A 308 14.59 22.06 -31.81
C TYR A 308 14.78 23.49 -31.26
N PRO A 309 15.79 24.27 -31.71
CA PRO A 309 16.14 25.54 -31.06
C PRO A 309 14.99 26.53 -30.93
N GLY A 310 14.18 26.71 -32.00
CA GLY A 310 13.02 27.61 -31.96
C GLY A 310 11.90 27.12 -31.04
N PRO A 311 11.36 25.89 -31.26
CA PRO A 311 10.34 25.32 -30.39
C PRO A 311 10.73 25.22 -28.90
N ALA A 312 11.96 24.81 -28.60
CA ALA A 312 12.47 24.65 -27.23
C ALA A 312 12.65 25.99 -26.49
N ASP A 313 13.30 26.98 -27.12
CA ASP A 313 13.41 28.34 -26.58
C ASP A 313 12.03 28.96 -26.35
N ASN A 314 11.08 28.71 -27.26
CA ASN A 314 9.73 29.24 -27.15
C ASN A 314 8.94 28.66 -25.98
N VAL A 315 8.95 27.33 -25.81
CA VAL A 315 8.24 26.69 -24.69
C VAL A 315 8.88 27.06 -23.35
N GLY A 316 10.22 27.15 -23.29
CA GLY A 316 10.95 27.61 -22.10
C GLY A 316 10.57 29.03 -21.69
N TYR A 317 10.51 29.95 -22.66
CA TYR A 317 10.16 31.34 -22.40
C TYR A 317 8.68 31.56 -22.02
N PHE A 318 7.75 30.91 -22.71
CA PHE A 318 6.31 31.15 -22.54
C PHE A 318 5.61 30.15 -21.60
N GLY A 319 6.25 29.04 -21.26
CA GLY A 319 5.64 27.96 -20.47
C GLY A 319 4.52 27.21 -21.20
N SER A 320 4.40 27.37 -22.52
CA SER A 320 3.35 26.74 -23.33
C SER A 320 3.88 26.29 -24.69
N PHE A 321 3.42 25.13 -25.14
CA PHE A 321 3.82 24.54 -26.43
C PHE A 321 3.05 25.21 -27.57
N ASP A 322 3.74 25.78 -28.57
CA ASP A 322 3.08 26.36 -29.75
C ASP A 322 2.47 25.25 -30.62
N ARG A 323 1.14 25.22 -30.73
CA ARG A 323 0.37 24.21 -31.50
C ARG A 323 -0.20 24.78 -32.79
N ARG A 324 0.27 25.96 -33.22
CA ARG A 324 -0.12 26.54 -34.52
C ARG A 324 0.74 25.91 -35.62
N SER A 325 0.13 25.10 -36.47
CA SER A 325 0.83 24.36 -37.55
C SER A 325 1.63 25.22 -38.54
N GLY A 326 1.34 26.52 -38.63
CA GLY A 326 2.10 27.47 -39.45
C GLY A 326 3.25 28.19 -38.73
N SER A 327 3.44 27.94 -37.43
CA SER A 327 4.49 28.55 -36.63
C SER A 327 5.84 27.87 -36.89
N SER A 328 6.93 28.64 -36.90
CA SER A 328 8.29 28.07 -36.90
C SER A 328 8.64 27.37 -35.58
N ASN A 329 7.84 27.61 -34.53
CA ASN A 329 8.03 27.06 -33.18
C ASN A 329 7.05 25.91 -32.88
N TYR A 330 6.38 25.39 -33.91
CA TYR A 330 5.35 24.37 -33.76
C TYR A 330 5.88 23.08 -33.11
N TRP A 331 5.13 22.56 -32.13
CA TRP A 331 5.34 21.25 -31.50
C TRP A 331 4.34 20.23 -32.05
N SER A 332 4.83 19.25 -32.82
CA SER A 332 4.00 18.13 -33.28
C SER A 332 3.75 17.11 -32.15
N ASP A 333 2.82 16.19 -32.36
CA ASP A 333 2.57 15.11 -31.40
C ASP A 333 3.81 14.25 -31.17
N GLU A 334 4.61 14.00 -32.22
CA GLU A 334 5.86 13.25 -32.12
C GLU A 334 6.89 13.98 -31.26
N MET A 335 7.03 15.30 -31.45
CA MET A 335 7.92 16.11 -30.61
C MET A 335 7.45 16.16 -29.16
N LEU A 336 6.13 16.23 -28.92
CA LEU A 336 5.57 16.17 -27.57
C LEU A 336 5.86 14.83 -26.92
N ILE A 337 5.72 13.72 -27.64
CA ILE A 337 6.08 12.39 -27.12
C ILE A 337 7.57 12.33 -26.76
N GLU A 338 8.47 12.87 -27.59
CA GLU A 338 9.90 12.97 -27.25
C GLU A 338 10.13 13.78 -25.96
N ALA A 339 9.48 14.94 -25.84
CA ALA A 339 9.55 15.77 -24.63
C ALA A 339 9.01 15.04 -23.39
N PHE A 340 7.89 14.33 -23.52
CA PHE A 340 7.26 13.59 -22.44
C PHE A 340 8.07 12.37 -22.01
N ASN A 341 8.81 11.72 -22.92
CA ASN A 341 9.76 10.69 -22.55
C ASN A 341 10.82 11.26 -21.59
N VAL A 342 11.40 12.43 -21.88
CA VAL A 342 12.40 13.08 -21.01
C VAL A 342 11.80 13.42 -19.64
N VAL A 343 10.60 14.03 -19.62
CA VAL A 343 9.92 14.39 -18.37
C VAL A 343 9.63 13.14 -17.54
N LEU A 344 9.03 12.11 -18.14
CA LEU A 344 8.62 10.91 -17.42
C LEU A 344 9.79 10.02 -17.01
N ASP A 345 10.88 9.97 -17.77
CA ASP A 345 12.08 9.25 -17.36
C ASP A 345 12.82 9.96 -16.20
N ASN A 346 12.71 11.29 -16.11
CA ASN A 346 13.18 12.05 -14.95
C ASN A 346 12.22 11.90 -13.74
N LEU A 347 10.91 11.94 -13.97
CA LEU A 347 9.89 11.87 -12.92
C LEU A 347 9.75 10.46 -12.34
N SER A 348 9.83 9.43 -13.19
CA SER A 348 9.60 8.03 -12.84
C SER A 348 10.60 7.11 -13.56
N PRO A 349 11.90 7.19 -13.21
CA PRO A 349 12.95 6.41 -13.86
C PRO A 349 12.74 4.88 -13.71
N SER A 350 12.08 4.46 -12.64
CA SER A 350 11.75 3.05 -12.37
C SER A 350 10.37 2.62 -12.87
N ALA A 351 9.66 3.44 -13.66
CA ALA A 351 8.36 3.04 -14.21
C ALA A 351 8.49 1.76 -15.04
N GLU A 352 7.60 0.80 -14.76
CA GLU A 352 7.53 -0.48 -15.47
C GLU A 352 6.74 -0.36 -16.78
N ASN A 353 6.94 -1.31 -17.70
CA ASN A 353 6.10 -1.42 -18.89
C ASN A 353 4.63 -1.61 -18.49
N GLY A 354 3.73 -0.89 -19.16
CA GLY A 354 2.30 -0.85 -18.84
C GLY A 354 1.90 0.30 -17.92
N GLN A 355 2.84 1.06 -17.34
CA GLN A 355 2.51 2.28 -16.60
C GLN A 355 1.87 3.30 -17.56
N LYS A 356 0.73 3.88 -17.15
CA LYS A 356 -0.02 4.89 -17.93
C LYS A 356 0.07 6.26 -17.27
N TYR A 357 0.14 7.31 -18.07
CA TYR A 357 0.02 8.70 -17.62
C TYR A 357 -0.98 9.46 -18.49
N ILE A 358 -1.70 10.40 -17.88
CA ILE A 358 -2.34 11.52 -18.60
C ILE A 358 -1.57 12.77 -18.21
N LEU A 359 -0.83 13.30 -19.17
CA LEU A 359 -0.05 14.52 -19.01
C LEU A 359 -0.89 15.72 -19.42
N THR A 360 -1.13 16.65 -18.50
CA THR A 360 -1.76 17.95 -18.79
C THR A 360 -0.70 19.03 -18.89
N TYR A 361 -0.71 19.79 -19.99
CA TYR A 361 0.27 20.83 -20.29
C TYR A 361 -0.40 22.01 -20.98
N LEU A 362 0.25 23.18 -20.89
CA LEU A 362 -0.25 24.38 -21.54
C LEU A 362 0.16 24.41 -23.02
N ILE A 363 -0.78 24.75 -23.88
CA ILE A 363 -0.53 24.98 -25.31
C ILE A 363 -0.86 26.41 -25.71
N TYR A 364 -0.33 26.85 -26.85
CA TYR A 364 -0.73 28.07 -27.52
C TYR A 364 -1.14 27.78 -28.97
N ASN A 365 -2.44 27.90 -29.27
CA ASN A 365 -2.99 27.71 -30.62
C ASN A 365 -3.62 29.00 -31.22
N GLY A 366 -3.33 30.14 -30.60
CA GLY A 366 -4.05 31.41 -30.79
C GLY A 366 -4.60 31.94 -29.46
N SER A 367 -4.85 31.03 -28.52
CA SER A 367 -5.06 31.28 -27.09
C SER A 367 -4.25 30.27 -26.27
N THR A 368 -4.00 30.59 -25.00
CA THR A 368 -3.39 29.64 -24.06
C THR A 368 -4.47 28.80 -23.41
N GLU A 369 -4.33 27.48 -23.48
CA GLU A 369 -5.28 26.52 -22.87
C GLU A 369 -4.57 25.23 -22.45
N ASP A 370 -5.26 24.39 -21.69
CA ASP A 370 -4.79 23.05 -21.32
C ASP A 370 -5.04 22.06 -22.46
N GLU A 371 -4.00 21.32 -22.85
CA GLU A 371 -4.12 20.09 -23.64
C GLU A 371 -3.66 18.92 -22.76
N SER A 372 -4.21 17.73 -23.02
CA SER A 372 -3.80 16.51 -22.34
C SER A 372 -3.41 15.44 -23.33
N MET A 373 -2.38 14.66 -23.01
CA MET A 373 -1.96 13.50 -23.78
C MET A 373 -1.84 12.27 -22.88
N SER A 374 -2.52 11.19 -23.29
CA SER A 374 -2.37 9.88 -22.68
C SER A 374 -1.15 9.16 -23.25
N VAL A 375 -0.29 8.65 -22.38
CA VAL A 375 0.88 7.86 -22.75
C VAL A 375 0.99 6.58 -21.92
N ILE A 376 1.62 5.55 -22.47
CA ILE A 376 1.89 4.26 -21.83
C ILE A 376 3.34 3.85 -22.07
N LYS A 377 4.00 3.31 -21.05
CA LYS A 377 5.37 2.79 -21.19
C LYS A 377 5.34 1.42 -21.85
N THR A 378 5.98 1.27 -23.01
CA THR A 378 6.07 0.02 -23.77
C THR A 378 7.52 -0.19 -24.19
N ASP A 379 8.07 -1.36 -23.89
CA ASP A 379 9.46 -1.71 -24.20
C ASP A 379 10.49 -0.64 -23.76
N GLY A 380 10.24 -0.02 -22.60
CA GLY A 380 11.10 1.01 -22.02
C GLY A 380 10.89 2.43 -22.54
N MET A 381 9.99 2.66 -23.50
CA MET A 381 9.68 4.00 -24.04
C MET A 381 8.22 4.39 -23.81
N TRP A 382 7.96 5.68 -23.61
CA TRP A 382 6.61 6.22 -23.53
C TRP A 382 6.06 6.45 -24.94
N VAL A 383 4.91 5.84 -25.22
CA VAL A 383 4.17 5.99 -26.48
C VAL A 383 2.76 6.49 -26.20
N LYS A 384 2.11 7.10 -27.19
CA LYS A 384 0.72 7.55 -27.07
C LYS A 384 -0.20 6.35 -26.80
N ASN A 385 -1.02 6.44 -25.75
CA ASN A 385 -1.95 5.40 -25.29
C ASN A 385 -3.34 5.58 -25.89
#